data_AF-A0A6N7PX88-F1
#
_entry.id   AF-A0A6N7PX88-F1
#
_cell.length_a   1.000
_cell.length_b   1.000
_cell.length_c   1.000
_cell.angle_alpha   90.00
_cell.angle_beta   90.00
_cell.angle_gamma   90.00
#
_symmetry.space_group_name_H-M   'P 1'
#
loop_
_entity.id
_entity.type
_entity.pdbx_description
1 polymer ?
#
loop_
_entity_poly.entity_id
_entity_poly.type
_entity_poly.pdbx_seq_one_letter_code
_entity_poly.pdbx_strand_id
1 'polypeptide(L)'
;MTTKTHRPLLFADANGGALAALGAAVARALGHADALGATTSEPQPLPADVTAALAEIGLEAPAIVKLDEALATPHTVVWLGDGAAPVADAKALSCKLLAEGAGELERMAMARITRDRIERFVETGLG
;
A
#
# COMPACT_ATOMS: atom_id res chain seq x y z
N MET A 1 -22.78 22.17 -8.89
CA MET A 1 -22.20 20.91 -8.39
C MET A 1 -20.70 20.96 -8.64
N THR A 2 -19.90 21.26 -7.61
CA THR A 2 -18.44 21.21 -7.71
C THR A 2 -18.03 19.74 -7.64
N THR A 3 -17.72 19.14 -8.79
CA THR A 3 -17.04 17.85 -8.84
C THR A 3 -15.70 18.02 -8.14
N LYS A 4 -15.57 17.53 -6.89
CA LYS A 4 -14.26 17.40 -6.24
C LYS A 4 -13.37 16.62 -7.20
N THR A 5 -12.29 17.23 -7.65
CA THR A 5 -11.29 16.54 -8.47
C THR A 5 -10.71 15.42 -7.63
N HIS A 6 -11.08 14.18 -7.91
CA HIS A 6 -10.56 13.01 -7.19
C HIS A 6 -9.08 12.86 -7.55
N ARG A 7 -8.19 13.05 -6.57
CA ARG A 7 -6.76 12.82 -6.77
C ARG A 7 -6.50 11.30 -6.71
N PRO A 8 -5.75 10.73 -7.66
CA PRO A 8 -5.35 9.32 -7.63
C PRO A 8 -4.67 8.96 -6.30
N LEU A 9 -4.77 7.69 -5.89
CA LEU A 9 -4.16 7.23 -4.63
C LEU A 9 -2.71 6.78 -4.85
N LEU A 10 -1.82 7.15 -3.94
CA LEU A 10 -0.43 6.66 -3.92
C LEU A 10 -0.14 6.06 -2.55
N PHE A 11 0.08 4.75 -2.50
CA PHE A 11 0.49 4.06 -1.28
C PHE A 11 2.01 4.00 -1.22
N ALA A 12 2.60 4.42 -0.10
CA ALA A 12 4.04 4.48 0.07
C ALA A 12 4.48 3.82 1.38
N ASP A 13 5.64 3.15 1.37
CA ASP A 13 6.29 2.63 2.58
C ASP A 13 7.79 2.95 2.60
N ALA A 14 8.45 2.57 3.70
CA ALA A 14 9.91 2.70 3.87
C ALA A 14 10.69 1.41 3.63
N ASN A 15 10.02 0.30 3.29
CA ASN A 15 10.55 -1.06 3.46
C ASN A 15 10.49 -1.89 2.17
N GLY A 16 10.85 -1.29 1.04
CA GLY A 16 10.99 -1.99 -0.23
C GLY A 16 9.69 -2.12 -1.04
N GLY A 17 8.57 -1.57 -0.55
CA GLY A 17 7.31 -1.48 -1.27
C GLY A 17 6.32 -2.61 -1.01
N ALA A 18 6.60 -3.54 -0.10
CA ALA A 18 5.70 -4.66 0.17
C ALA A 18 4.33 -4.23 0.73
N LEU A 19 4.32 -3.25 1.64
CA LEU A 19 3.07 -2.69 2.14
C LEU A 19 2.40 -1.83 1.06
N ALA A 20 3.18 -1.04 0.32
CA ALA A 20 2.68 -0.23 -0.78
C ALA A 20 2.00 -1.07 -1.88
N ALA A 21 2.55 -2.26 -2.19
CA ALA A 21 1.97 -3.21 -3.13
C ALA A 21 0.60 -3.68 -2.68
N LEU A 22 0.46 -4.09 -1.41
CA LEU A 22 -0.82 -4.46 -0.81
C LEU A 22 -1.81 -3.30 -0.88
N GLY A 23 -1.37 -2.10 -0.48
CA GLY A 23 -2.16 -0.87 -0.54
C GLY A 23 -2.77 -0.60 -1.91
N ALA A 24 -1.90 -0.54 -2.92
CA ALA A 24 -2.30 -0.23 -4.28
C ALA A 24 -3.15 -1.34 -4.91
N ALA A 25 -2.84 -2.61 -4.69
CA ALA A 25 -3.65 -3.72 -5.20
C ALA A 25 -5.07 -3.70 -4.62
N VAL A 26 -5.19 -3.56 -3.30
CA VAL A 26 -6.50 -3.47 -2.61
C VAL A 26 -7.29 -2.27 -3.10
N ALA A 27 -6.68 -1.09 -3.20
CA ALA A 27 -7.36 0.10 -3.69
C ALA A 27 -7.87 -0.06 -5.14
N ARG A 28 -7.08 -0.69 -6.02
CA ARG A 28 -7.52 -1.02 -7.38
C ARG A 28 -8.73 -1.95 -7.39
N ALA A 29 -8.74 -2.96 -6.53
CA ALA A 29 -9.87 -3.87 -6.38
C ALA A 29 -11.15 -3.16 -5.93
N LEU A 30 -11.01 -2.11 -5.11
CA LEU A 30 -12.10 -1.25 -4.64
C LEU A 30 -12.52 -0.15 -5.65
N GLY A 31 -11.96 -0.15 -6.87
CA GLY A 31 -12.34 0.77 -7.95
C GLY A 31 -11.41 1.97 -8.15
N HIS A 32 -10.35 2.12 -7.35
CA HIS A 32 -9.29 3.12 -7.59
C HIS A 32 -8.27 2.60 -8.59
N ALA A 33 -8.70 2.44 -9.85
CA ALA A 33 -7.92 1.77 -10.90
C ALA A 33 -6.54 2.40 -11.16
N ASP A 34 -6.37 3.68 -10.85
CA ASP A 34 -5.15 4.47 -10.99
C ASP A 34 -4.24 4.44 -9.76
N ALA A 35 -4.57 3.67 -8.71
CA ALA A 35 -3.77 3.62 -7.50
C ALA A 35 -2.37 3.06 -7.76
N LEU A 36 -1.35 3.71 -7.20
CA LEU A 36 0.06 3.35 -7.37
C LEU A 36 0.70 2.94 -6.04
N GLY A 37 1.74 2.09 -6.14
CA GLY A 37 2.60 1.72 -5.02
C GLY A 37 3.99 2.31 -5.19
N ALA A 38 4.53 2.92 -4.14
CA ALA A 38 5.87 3.48 -4.12
C ALA A 38 6.61 3.15 -2.82
N THR A 39 7.93 3.35 -2.80
CA THR A 39 8.73 3.21 -1.58
C THR A 39 9.83 4.25 -1.51
N THR A 40 10.20 4.67 -0.30
CA THR A 40 11.35 5.55 -0.09
C THR A 40 12.68 4.81 -0.14
N SER A 41 12.69 3.50 0.10
CA SER A 41 13.89 2.66 -0.04
C SER A 41 14.07 2.18 -1.48
N GLU A 42 15.07 1.35 -1.75
CA GLU A 42 15.15 0.68 -3.06
C GLU A 42 13.98 -0.31 -3.19
N PRO A 43 13.23 -0.34 -4.31
CA PRO A 43 12.21 -1.36 -4.54
C PRO A 43 12.82 -2.76 -4.41
N GLN A 44 12.16 -3.62 -3.64
CA GLN A 44 12.59 -5.01 -3.44
C GLN A 44 11.61 -5.97 -4.11
N PRO A 45 12.05 -7.19 -4.46
CA PRO A 45 11.12 -8.27 -4.78
C PRO A 45 10.10 -8.45 -3.65
N LEU A 46 8.85 -8.65 -4.02
CA LEU A 46 7.80 -8.84 -3.03
C LEU A 46 7.94 -10.19 -2.33
N PRO A 47 7.77 -10.25 -0.99
CA PRO A 47 7.73 -11.51 -0.27
C PRO A 47 6.65 -12.44 -0.83
N ALA A 48 6.93 -13.75 -0.87
CA ALA A 48 6.00 -14.74 -1.42
C ALA A 48 4.66 -14.78 -0.68
N ASP A 49 4.65 -14.47 0.62
CA ASP A 49 3.43 -14.38 1.42
C ASP A 49 2.56 -13.19 1.04
N VAL A 50 3.16 -12.07 0.61
CA VAL A 50 2.42 -10.90 0.11
C VAL A 50 1.77 -11.22 -1.23
N THR A 51 2.51 -11.84 -2.15
CA THR A 51 1.96 -12.22 -3.45
C THR A 51 0.89 -13.29 -3.33
N ALA A 52 1.07 -14.28 -2.44
CA ALA A 52 0.05 -15.29 -2.14
C ALA A 52 -1.22 -14.67 -1.53
N ALA A 53 -1.08 -13.74 -0.58
CA ALA A 53 -2.23 -13.07 0.04
C ALA A 53 -3.05 -12.21 -0.95
N LEU A 54 -2.42 -11.68 -2.00
CA LEU A 54 -3.10 -11.00 -3.09
C LEU A 54 -3.77 -11.98 -4.06
N ALA A 55 -3.06 -13.05 -4.42
CA ALA A 55 -3.59 -14.08 -5.32
C ALA A 55 -4.84 -14.78 -4.75
N GLU A 56 -4.94 -14.91 -3.43
CA GLU A 56 -6.14 -15.44 -2.74
C GLU A 56 -7.43 -14.69 -3.08
N ILE A 57 -7.34 -13.41 -3.41
CA ILE A 57 -8.48 -12.57 -3.80
C ILE A 57 -8.45 -12.20 -5.28
N GLY A 58 -7.67 -12.92 -6.08
CA GLY A 58 -7.57 -12.73 -7.53
C GLY A 58 -6.87 -11.44 -7.95
N LEU A 59 -6.02 -10.88 -7.07
CA LEU A 59 -5.27 -9.66 -7.37
C LEU A 59 -3.81 -9.97 -7.70
N GLU A 60 -3.27 -9.17 -8.62
CA GLU A 60 -1.85 -9.14 -8.93
C GLU A 60 -1.17 -7.98 -8.21
N ALA A 61 0.06 -8.18 -7.80
CA ALA A 61 0.82 -7.14 -7.17
C ALA A 61 1.29 -6.10 -8.22
N PRO A 62 1.05 -4.81 -8.00
CA PRO A 62 1.53 -3.78 -8.90
C PRO A 62 3.05 -3.64 -8.82
N ALA A 63 3.65 -3.12 -9.89
CA ALA A 63 5.04 -2.68 -9.85
C ALA A 63 5.21 -1.54 -8.82
N ILE A 64 6.31 -1.61 -8.07
CA ILE A 64 6.69 -0.59 -7.09
C ILE A 64 7.73 0.34 -7.70
N VAL A 65 7.49 1.64 -7.53
CA VAL A 65 8.41 2.68 -7.98
C VAL A 65 9.06 3.40 -6.79
N LYS A 66 10.12 4.15 -7.07
CA LYS A 66 10.70 5.05 -6.06
C LYS A 66 9.73 6.19 -5.78
N LEU A 67 9.55 6.54 -4.50
CA LEU A 67 8.83 7.73 -4.12
C LEU A 67 9.71 8.95 -4.34
N ASP A 68 9.18 9.92 -5.09
CA ASP A 68 9.74 11.27 -5.22
C ASP A 68 8.61 12.31 -5.16
N GLU A 69 8.99 13.59 -5.12
CA GLU A 69 8.06 14.71 -5.02
C GLU A 69 7.17 14.87 -6.26
N ALA A 70 7.72 14.59 -7.45
CA ALA A 70 6.98 14.69 -8.71
C ALA A 70 5.85 13.64 -8.77
N LEU A 71 6.10 12.44 -8.26
CA LEU A 71 5.11 11.39 -8.11
C LEU A 71 4.12 11.71 -6.99
N ALA A 72 4.58 12.22 -5.85
CA ALA A 72 3.70 12.49 -4.71
C ALA A 72 2.69 13.63 -4.97
N THR A 73 3.12 14.72 -5.62
CA THR A 73 2.35 15.97 -5.77
C THR A 73 0.94 15.80 -6.35
N PRO A 74 0.72 15.04 -7.45
CA PRO A 74 -0.61 14.88 -8.00
C PRO A 74 -1.51 13.88 -7.25
N HIS A 75 -0.98 13.15 -6.27
CA HIS A 75 -1.68 12.06 -5.60
C HIS A 75 -2.17 12.42 -4.19
N THR A 76 -3.16 11.66 -3.71
CA THR A 76 -3.40 11.52 -2.28
C THR A 76 -2.47 10.44 -1.74
N VAL A 77 -1.47 10.84 -0.96
CA VAL A 77 -0.46 9.92 -0.44
C VAL A 77 -0.96 9.24 0.84
N VAL A 78 -0.85 7.91 0.87
CA VAL A 78 -1.09 7.06 2.03
C VAL A 78 0.24 6.43 2.46
N TRP A 79 0.75 6.82 3.61
CA TRP A 79 1.93 6.24 4.23
C TRP A 79 1.57 4.98 5.01
N LEU A 80 2.18 3.86 4.65
CA LEU A 80 1.96 2.55 5.26
C LEU A 80 3.20 2.14 6.04
N GLY A 81 3.00 1.78 7.30
CA GLY A 81 4.09 1.44 8.21
C GLY A 81 4.16 2.35 9.41
N ASP A 82 5.15 2.09 10.25
CA ASP A 82 5.48 2.94 11.37
C ASP A 82 6.48 4.04 10.94
N GLY A 83 6.48 5.16 11.67
CA GLY A 83 7.36 6.29 11.41
C GLY A 83 6.68 7.48 10.74
N ALA A 84 7.43 8.58 10.60
CA ALA A 84 6.93 9.80 9.98
C ALA A 84 6.91 9.67 8.46
N ALA A 85 5.81 10.09 7.85
CA ALA A 85 5.73 10.17 6.40
C ALA A 85 6.68 11.25 5.88
N PRO A 86 7.40 11.00 4.77
CA PRO A 86 8.26 12.02 4.14
C PRO A 86 7.47 13.10 3.38
N VAL A 87 6.14 12.93 3.25
CA VAL A 87 5.23 13.85 2.56
C VAL A 87 4.32 14.50 3.60
N ALA A 88 4.32 15.84 3.66
CA ALA A 88 3.70 16.62 4.73
C ALA A 88 2.21 16.35 4.96
N ASP A 89 1.45 16.08 3.89
CA ASP A 89 -0.01 15.87 3.93
C ASP A 89 -0.39 14.39 3.73
N ALA A 90 0.55 13.46 3.88
CA ALA A 90 0.24 12.04 3.76
C ALA A 90 -0.69 11.57 4.87
N LYS A 91 -1.74 10.83 4.49
CA LYS A 91 -2.53 10.07 5.45
C LYS A 91 -1.72 8.86 5.92
N ALA A 92 -1.65 8.61 7.21
CA ALA A 92 -0.86 7.50 7.74
C ALA A 92 -1.76 6.34 8.20
N LEU A 93 -1.37 5.12 7.86
CA LEU A 93 -1.92 3.89 8.42
C LEU A 93 -0.77 3.03 8.96
N SER A 94 -0.70 2.93 10.29
CA SER A 94 0.25 2.00 10.92
C SER A 94 -0.17 0.56 10.64
N CYS A 95 0.69 -0.17 9.94
CA CYS A 95 0.54 -1.59 9.64
C CYS A 95 1.94 -2.20 9.44
N LYS A 96 2.04 -3.53 9.47
CA LYS A 96 3.35 -4.19 9.34
C LYS A 96 3.20 -5.55 8.67
N LEU A 97 4.31 -6.00 8.09
CA LEU A 97 4.51 -7.39 7.70
C LEU A 97 5.51 -8.02 8.67
N LEU A 98 5.48 -9.34 8.78
CA LEU A 98 6.48 -10.06 9.56
C LEU A 98 7.71 -10.32 8.70
N ALA A 99 8.89 -10.27 9.32
CA ALA A 99 10.15 -10.59 8.65
C ALA A 99 10.22 -12.08 8.26
N GLU A 100 11.08 -12.41 7.30
CA GLU A 100 11.27 -13.79 6.80
C GLU A 100 11.60 -14.82 7.89
N GLY A 101 12.23 -14.39 8.99
CA GLY A 101 12.53 -15.26 10.13
C GLY A 101 11.31 -15.68 10.97
N ALA A 102 10.14 -15.07 10.77
CA ALA A 102 8.88 -15.56 11.33
C ALA A 102 8.41 -16.82 10.59
N GLY A 103 7.62 -17.68 11.24
CA GLY A 103 7.04 -18.85 10.58
C GLY A 103 6.11 -18.46 9.42
N GLU A 104 6.04 -19.33 8.39
CA GLU A 104 5.30 -19.04 7.15
C GLU A 104 3.81 -18.77 7.39
N LEU A 105 3.19 -19.54 8.28
CA LEU A 105 1.78 -19.38 8.64
C LEU A 105 1.55 -18.03 9.31
N GLU A 106 2.44 -17.60 10.19
CA GLU A 106 2.37 -16.30 10.86
C GLU A 106 2.53 -15.15 9.86
N ARG A 107 3.46 -15.27 8.90
CA ARG A 107 3.65 -14.26 7.85
C ARG A 107 2.40 -14.13 6.98
N MET A 108 1.87 -15.24 6.48
CA MET A 108 0.61 -15.26 5.72
C MET A 108 -0.55 -14.67 6.51
N ALA A 109 -0.70 -15.02 7.80
CA ALA A 109 -1.74 -14.46 8.64
C ALA A 109 -1.59 -12.94 8.80
N MET A 110 -0.37 -12.44 9.00
CA MET A 110 -0.11 -11.00 9.09
C MET A 110 -0.40 -10.29 7.77
N ALA A 111 -0.01 -10.86 6.63
CA ALA A 111 -0.30 -10.29 5.31
C ALA A 111 -1.81 -10.10 5.09
N ARG A 112 -2.62 -11.11 5.44
CA ARG A 112 -4.09 -11.03 5.38
C ARG A 112 -4.66 -9.97 6.32
N ILE A 113 -4.22 -9.95 7.58
CA ILE A 113 -4.67 -8.94 8.56
C ILE A 113 -4.35 -7.52 8.07
N THR A 114 -3.14 -7.32 7.53
CA THR A 114 -2.70 -6.03 7.00
C THR A 114 -3.53 -5.62 5.78
N ARG A 115 -3.80 -6.55 4.87
CA ARG A 115 -4.70 -6.33 3.72
C ARG A 115 -6.09 -5.88 4.17
N ASP A 116 -6.72 -6.63 5.08
CA ASP A 116 -8.08 -6.31 5.56
C ASP A 116 -8.12 -4.94 6.28
N ARG A 117 -7.02 -4.56 6.95
CA ARG A 117 -6.91 -3.25 7.60
C ARG A 117 -6.78 -2.11 6.58
N ILE A 118 -6.01 -2.33 5.51
CA ILE A 118 -5.89 -1.40 4.39
C ILE A 118 -7.25 -1.24 3.70
N GLU A 119 -7.93 -2.33 3.41
CA GLU A 119 -9.25 -2.34 2.77
C GLU A 119 -10.24 -1.44 3.52
N ARG A 120 -10.42 -1.69 4.82
CA ARG A 120 -11.29 -0.86 5.67
C ARG A 120 -10.86 0.60 5.70
N PHE A 121 -9.56 0.88 5.69
CA PHE A 121 -9.04 2.24 5.67
C PHE A 121 -9.39 2.96 4.35
N VAL A 122 -9.30 2.27 3.22
CA VAL A 122 -9.67 2.82 1.91
C VAL A 122 -11.18 3.10 1.86
N GLU A 123 -12.02 2.15 2.29
CA GLU A 123 -13.48 2.29 2.27
C GLU A 123 -14.00 3.42 3.18
N THR A 124 -13.36 3.63 4.33
CA THR A 124 -13.88 4.56 5.36
C THR A 124 -13.12 5.88 5.46
N GLY A 125 -11.84 5.91 5.06
CA GLY A 125 -10.91 7.01 5.33
C GLY A 125 -10.57 7.88 4.13
N LEU A 126 -10.96 7.48 2.91
CA LEU A 126 -10.60 8.16 1.65
C LEU A 126 -11.80 8.72 0.85
N GLY A 127 -13.02 8.66 1.39
CA GLY A 127 -14.25 9.26 0.82
C GLY A 127 -14.37 10.78 0.96
#